data_AF-A0A060XNZ0-F1
#
_entry.id   AF-A0A060XNZ0-F1
#
_cell.length_a   1.000
_cell.length_b   1.000
_cell.length_c   1.000
_cell.angle_alpha   90.00
_cell.angle_beta   90.00
_cell.angle_gamma   90.00
#
_symmetry.space_group_name_H-M   'P 1'
#
loop_
_entity.id
_entity.type
_entity.pdbx_description
1 polymer ?
#
loop_
_entity_poly.entity_id
_entity_poly.type
_entity_poly.pdbx_seq_one_letter_code
_entity_poly.pdbx_strand_id
1 'polypeptide(L)'
;MSLILYSIEASELSSLKTQLEDLGVPLVAVVKENIGTEIQDFRPHFAGDIYVDEKHHFYGPLQRKMGGLGFIRLGVWQNFMRAWKAGYHGNMLGEGFVLGGVFVIGAGNQGILLEHREEEFGNKVENQDVLQAVKRIVPVQ
;
A
#
# COMPACT_ATOMS: atom_id res chain seq x y z
N MET A 1 -12.82 5.35 5.04
CA MET A 1 -11.73 5.63 6.00
C MET A 1 -10.41 4.99 5.59
N SER A 2 -10.41 3.68 5.28
CA SER A 2 -9.22 2.95 4.81
C SER A 2 -8.59 3.55 3.53
N LEU A 3 -9.40 3.94 2.52
CA LEU A 3 -8.92 4.56 1.28
C LEU A 3 -8.11 5.86 1.47
N ILE A 4 -8.46 6.67 2.47
CA ILE A 4 -7.82 7.97 2.70
C ILE A 4 -6.36 7.79 3.14
N LEU A 5 -6.09 6.77 3.95
CA LEU A 5 -4.76 6.51 4.45
C LEU A 5 -3.88 5.84 3.41
N TYR A 6 -4.47 4.97 2.58
CA TYR A 6 -3.78 4.36 1.44
C TYR A 6 -3.33 5.38 0.40
N SER A 7 -4.13 6.41 0.11
CA SER A 7 -3.74 7.44 -0.85
C SER A 7 -2.52 8.25 -0.40
N ILE A 8 -2.33 8.45 0.91
CA ILE A 8 -1.13 9.14 1.44
C ILE A 8 0.10 8.27 1.23
N GLU A 9 0.06 7.02 1.67
CA GLU A 9 1.18 6.10 1.54
C GLU A 9 1.53 5.85 0.07
N ALA A 10 0.51 5.69 -0.79
CA ALA A 10 0.68 5.57 -2.23
C ALA A 10 1.38 6.79 -2.84
N SER A 11 1.05 8.00 -2.39
CA SER A 11 1.70 9.22 -2.86
C SER A 11 3.16 9.31 -2.42
N GLU A 12 3.45 8.91 -1.19
CA GLU A 12 4.82 8.83 -0.66
C GLU A 12 5.67 7.79 -1.41
N LEU A 13 5.14 6.59 -1.65
CA LEU A 13 5.83 5.55 -2.45
C LEU A 13 5.99 5.99 -3.91
N SER A 14 5.01 6.69 -4.46
CA SER A 14 5.08 7.23 -5.83
C SER A 14 6.21 8.23 -6.02
N SER A 15 6.62 8.93 -4.95
CA SER A 15 7.80 9.80 -5.00
C SER A 15 9.11 9.04 -5.28
N LEU A 16 9.13 7.73 -5.02
CA LEU A 16 10.28 6.87 -5.30
C LEU A 16 10.32 6.36 -6.75
N LYS A 17 9.24 6.51 -7.53
CA LYS A 17 9.09 5.88 -8.84
C LYS A 17 10.31 6.07 -9.75
N THR A 18 10.79 7.32 -9.92
CA THR A 18 11.95 7.59 -10.78
C THR A 18 13.21 6.86 -10.31
N GLN A 19 13.46 6.82 -9.00
CA GLN A 19 14.62 6.11 -8.45
C GLN A 19 14.53 4.59 -8.63
N LEU A 20 13.32 4.04 -8.58
CA LEU A 20 13.06 2.62 -8.81
C LEU A 20 13.24 2.27 -10.30
N GLU A 21 12.75 3.12 -11.20
CA GLU A 21 12.91 2.97 -12.65
C GLU A 21 14.38 3.05 -13.08
N ASP A 22 15.16 3.95 -12.49
CA ASP A 22 16.62 4.03 -12.72
C ASP A 22 17.35 2.74 -12.30
N LEU A 23 16.79 2.02 -11.32
CA LEU A 23 17.29 0.71 -10.86
C LEU A 23 16.66 -0.46 -11.63
N GLY A 24 15.81 -0.20 -12.63
CA GLY A 24 15.13 -1.21 -13.42
C GLY A 24 14.02 -1.97 -12.67
N VAL A 25 13.48 -1.39 -11.60
CA VAL A 25 12.49 -2.03 -10.72
C VAL A 25 11.13 -1.34 -10.87
N PRO A 26 10.07 -2.04 -11.32
CA PRO A 26 8.75 -1.44 -11.47
C PRO A 26 8.07 -1.23 -10.11
N LEU A 27 7.31 -0.13 -10.00
CA LEU A 27 6.43 0.14 -8.87
C LEU A 27 4.99 -0.27 -9.24
N VAL A 28 4.40 -1.17 -8.46
CA VAL A 28 3.05 -1.70 -8.70
C VAL A 28 2.20 -1.66 -7.43
N ALA A 29 0.90 -1.40 -7.57
CA ALA A 29 -0.09 -1.55 -6.52
C ALA A 29 -1.03 -2.71 -6.87
N VAL A 30 -1.34 -3.54 -5.88
CA VAL A 30 -2.35 -4.59 -6.00
C VAL A 30 -3.51 -4.18 -5.10
N VAL A 31 -4.70 -4.06 -5.66
CA VAL A 31 -5.93 -3.70 -4.93
C VAL A 31 -6.85 -4.91 -4.85
N LYS A 32 -7.55 -5.04 -3.73
CA LYS A 32 -8.45 -6.17 -3.46
C LYS A 32 -9.67 -6.17 -4.38
N GLU A 33 -10.33 -5.02 -4.52
CA GLU A 33 -11.60 -4.91 -5.23
C GLU A 33 -11.62 -3.65 -6.11
N ASN A 34 -12.44 -3.68 -7.16
CA ASN A 34 -12.75 -2.51 -7.98
C ASN A 34 -14.21 -2.11 -7.74
N ILE A 35 -14.50 -1.52 -6.58
CA ILE A 35 -15.85 -1.12 -6.21
C ILE A 35 -16.05 0.37 -6.49
N GLY A 36 -17.07 0.70 -7.29
CA GLY A 36 -17.45 2.09 -7.55
C GLY A 36 -16.31 2.91 -8.18
N THR A 37 -15.89 3.97 -7.49
CA THR A 37 -14.85 4.91 -7.95
C THR A 37 -13.48 4.69 -7.28
N GLU A 38 -13.30 3.65 -6.45
CA GLU A 38 -12.12 3.51 -5.60
C GLU A 38 -10.78 3.53 -6.37
N ILE A 39 -10.70 2.85 -7.51
CA ILE A 39 -9.48 2.89 -8.35
C ILE A 39 -9.31 4.26 -9.01
N GLN A 40 -10.40 4.91 -9.41
CA GLN A 40 -10.37 6.23 -10.03
C GLN A 40 -9.92 7.30 -9.03
N ASP A 41 -10.35 7.19 -7.77
CA ASP A 41 -9.98 8.07 -6.67
C ASP A 41 -8.54 7.79 -6.20
N PHE A 42 -8.07 6.55 -6.28
CA PHE A 42 -6.69 6.16 -5.92
C PHE A 42 -5.67 6.54 -6.99
N ARG A 43 -6.03 6.45 -8.28
CA ARG A 43 -5.11 6.65 -9.40
C ARG A 43 -4.31 7.98 -9.36
N PRO A 44 -4.89 9.15 -9.02
CA PRO A 44 -4.14 10.40 -8.91
C PRO A 44 -3.01 10.36 -7.88
N HIS A 45 -3.09 9.45 -6.90
CA HIS A 45 -2.14 9.34 -5.81
C HIS A 45 -1.06 8.27 -6.05
N PHE A 46 -1.22 7.42 -7.06
CA PHE A 46 -0.28 6.34 -7.36
C PHE A 46 0.27 6.41 -8.79
N ALA A 47 1.59 6.58 -8.91
CA ALA A 47 2.27 6.77 -10.19
C ALA A 47 2.62 5.47 -10.93
N GLY A 48 2.59 4.33 -10.22
CA GLY A 48 2.87 2.99 -10.78
C GLY A 48 1.67 2.35 -11.48
N ASP A 49 1.81 1.08 -11.84
CA ASP A 49 0.71 0.28 -12.39
C ASP A 49 -0.18 -0.28 -11.29
N ILE A 50 -1.49 -0.36 -11.54
CA ILE A 50 -2.48 -0.83 -10.57
C ILE A 50 -3.12 -2.12 -11.11
N TYR A 51 -3.07 -3.18 -10.32
CA TYR A 51 -3.66 -4.48 -10.62
C TYR A 51 -4.75 -4.81 -9.60
N VAL A 52 -5.79 -5.51 -10.05
CA VAL A 52 -6.87 -5.98 -9.17
C VAL A 52 -6.66 -7.48 -8.90
N ASP A 53 -6.63 -7.87 -7.64
CA ASP A 53 -6.58 -9.29 -7.22
C ASP A 53 -7.99 -9.87 -7.15
N GLU A 54 -8.61 -10.11 -8.31
CA GLU A 54 -9.99 -10.61 -8.42
C GLU A 54 -10.24 -11.93 -7.67
N LYS A 55 -9.19 -12.76 -7.54
CA LYS A 55 -9.26 -14.06 -6.87
C LYS A 55 -8.89 -13.99 -5.39
N HIS A 56 -8.51 -12.83 -4.88
CA HIS A 56 -8.04 -12.63 -3.50
C HIS A 56 -6.89 -13.58 -3.10
N HIS A 57 -6.04 -13.97 -4.05
CA HIS A 57 -4.93 -14.87 -3.77
C HIS A 57 -3.76 -14.16 -3.09
N PHE A 58 -3.50 -12.91 -3.48
CA PHE A 58 -2.46 -12.07 -2.87
C PHE A 58 -2.85 -11.66 -1.46
N TYR A 59 -4.12 -11.32 -1.25
CA TYR A 59 -4.67 -11.02 0.08
C TYR A 59 -4.92 -12.28 0.93
N GLY A 60 -5.05 -13.45 0.29
CA GLY A 60 -5.31 -14.73 0.92
C GLY A 60 -6.74 -14.88 1.49
N PRO A 61 -7.12 -16.10 1.92
CA PRO A 61 -8.44 -16.36 2.51
C PRO A 61 -8.61 -15.72 3.90
N LEU A 62 -7.50 -15.48 4.62
CA LEU A 62 -7.48 -14.75 5.88
C LEU A 62 -7.34 -13.25 5.60
N GLN A 63 -8.47 -12.59 5.35
CA GLN A 63 -8.50 -11.14 5.34
C GLN A 63 -8.10 -10.64 6.72
N ARG A 64 -6.96 -9.94 6.79
CA ARG A 64 -6.51 -9.24 7.99
C ARG A 64 -7.42 -8.05 8.24
N LYS A 65 -8.50 -8.31 8.96
CA LYS A 65 -9.43 -7.30 9.42
C LYS A 65 -8.94 -6.79 10.76
N MET A 66 -8.73 -5.48 10.86
CA MET A 66 -8.66 -4.83 12.17
C MET A 66 -9.99 -5.09 12.90
N GLY A 67 -9.95 -5.79 14.04
CA GLY A 67 -11.14 -6.03 14.85
C GLY A 67 -11.74 -4.70 15.34
N GLY A 68 -13.04 -4.66 15.63
CA GLY A 68 -13.76 -3.41 15.98
C GLY A 68 -13.14 -2.57 17.10
N LEU A 69 -12.36 -3.19 18.00
CA LEU A 69 -11.58 -2.50 19.05
C LEU A 69 -10.40 -1.68 18.52
N GLY A 70 -9.81 -2.03 17.37
CA GLY A 70 -8.75 -1.26 16.73
C GLY A 70 -9.22 0.12 16.28
N PHE A 71 -10.52 0.28 16.00
CA PHE A 71 -11.17 1.55 15.63
C PHE A 71 -11.29 2.55 16.80
N ILE A 72 -11.26 2.07 18.05
CA ILE A 72 -11.36 2.92 19.25
C ILE A 72 -10.01 3.58 19.59
N ARG A 73 -8.91 3.16 18.94
CA ARG A 73 -7.59 3.72 19.18
C ARG A 73 -7.50 5.17 18.72
N LEU A 74 -7.15 6.07 19.63
CA LEU A 74 -7.01 7.50 19.36
C LEU A 74 -6.05 7.81 18.19
N GLY A 75 -5.01 7.00 18.00
CA GLY A 75 -4.05 7.16 16.90
C GLY A 75 -4.69 7.04 15.50
N VAL A 76 -5.66 6.13 15.33
CA VAL A 76 -6.40 5.95 14.06
C VAL A 76 -7.22 7.21 13.74
N TRP A 77 -7.87 7.79 14.75
CA TRP A 77 -8.63 9.04 14.60
C TRP A 77 -7.75 10.26 14.31
N GLN A 78 -6.56 10.34 14.93
CA GLN A 78 -5.59 11.40 14.64
C GLN A 78 -5.06 11.31 13.20
N ASN A 79 -4.75 10.09 12.73
CA ASN A 79 -4.33 9.83 11.36
C ASN A 79 -5.42 10.23 10.36
N PHE A 80 -6.66 9.84 10.64
CA PHE A 80 -7.81 10.23 9.84
C PHE A 80 -7.99 11.76 9.76
N MET A 81 -7.97 12.46 10.90
CA MET A 81 -8.10 13.92 10.92
C MET A 81 -6.98 14.62 10.16
N ARG A 82 -5.74 14.11 10.23
CA ARG A 82 -4.62 14.65 9.43
C ARG A 82 -4.86 14.47 7.94
N ALA A 83 -5.25 13.28 7.53
CA ALA A 83 -5.46 12.96 6.12
C ALA A 83 -6.62 13.75 5.50
N TRP A 84 -7.72 13.90 6.25
CA TRP A 84 -8.84 14.74 5.84
C TRP A 84 -8.44 16.21 5.70
N LYS A 85 -7.66 16.76 6.65
CA LYS A 85 -7.09 18.12 6.54
C LYS A 85 -6.15 18.29 5.36
N ALA A 86 -5.47 17.23 4.95
CA ALA A 86 -4.60 17.22 3.77
C ALA A 86 -5.35 17.04 2.44
N GLY A 87 -6.69 17.02 2.47
CA GLY A 87 -7.53 17.00 1.27
C GLY A 87 -7.87 15.60 0.74
N TYR A 88 -7.48 14.54 1.44
CA TYR A 88 -7.78 13.17 1.02
C TYR A 88 -9.22 12.80 1.42
N HIS A 89 -10.00 12.37 0.42
CA HIS A 89 -11.39 11.94 0.56
C HIS A 89 -11.50 10.49 0.09
N GLY A 90 -12.25 9.64 0.78
CA GLY A 90 -12.32 8.22 0.41
C GLY A 90 -13.56 7.54 0.97
N ASN A 91 -14.01 6.53 0.22
CA ASN A 91 -15.24 5.80 0.50
C ASN A 91 -15.19 5.05 1.85
N MET A 92 -16.35 4.90 2.47
CA MET A 92 -16.54 4.16 3.73
C MET A 92 -17.37 2.87 3.53
N LEU A 93 -17.82 2.60 2.30
CA LEU A 93 -18.75 1.50 2.00
C LEU A 93 -18.06 0.14 1.78
N GLY A 94 -16.74 0.10 1.57
CA GLY A 94 -15.99 -1.16 1.51
C GLY A 94 -15.84 -1.83 2.89
N GLU A 95 -15.37 -3.09 2.91
CA GLU A 95 -14.91 -3.77 4.13
C GLU A 95 -13.67 -3.05 4.70
N GLY A 96 -13.87 -1.87 5.29
CA GLY A 96 -12.85 -0.84 5.58
C GLY A 96 -11.82 -1.17 6.68
N PHE A 97 -11.42 -2.43 6.79
CA PHE A 97 -10.51 -2.95 7.81
C PHE A 97 -9.38 -3.79 7.25
N VAL A 98 -9.25 -3.94 5.93
CA VAL A 98 -8.10 -4.61 5.33
C VAL A 98 -6.86 -3.78 5.65
N LEU A 99 -5.80 -4.44 6.11
CA LEU A 99 -4.49 -3.84 6.35
C LEU A 99 -3.62 -4.01 5.10
N GLY A 100 -2.86 -2.96 4.76
CA GLY A 100 -1.97 -2.97 3.60
C GLY A 100 -0.63 -3.66 3.87
N GLY A 101 0.24 -3.56 2.89
CA GLY A 101 1.63 -3.97 3.03
C GLY A 101 2.46 -3.57 1.83
N VAL A 102 3.76 -3.44 2.05
CA VAL A 102 4.76 -3.13 1.02
C VAL A 102 5.72 -4.31 0.92
N PHE A 103 5.98 -4.74 -0.31
CA PHE A 103 6.86 -5.85 -0.61
C PHE A 103 7.93 -5.40 -1.59
N VAL A 104 9.18 -5.83 -1.36
CA VAL A 104 10.23 -5.77 -2.37
C VAL A 104 10.54 -7.21 -2.77
N ILE A 105 10.26 -7.54 -4.02
CA ILE A 105 10.40 -8.89 -4.55
C ILE A 105 11.63 -8.93 -5.47
N GLY A 106 12.59 -9.79 -5.14
CA GLY A 106 13.80 -9.99 -5.93
C GLY A 106 13.53 -10.79 -7.19
N ALA A 107 14.38 -10.60 -8.20
CA ALA A 107 14.21 -11.24 -9.49
C ALA A 107 14.52 -12.75 -9.47
N GLY A 108 13.78 -13.54 -10.24
CA GLY A 108 13.94 -15.00 -10.30
C GLY A 108 13.64 -15.65 -8.95
N ASN A 109 14.61 -16.39 -8.39
CA ASN A 109 14.47 -17.15 -7.15
C ASN A 109 14.96 -16.41 -5.89
N GLN A 110 15.17 -15.08 -5.97
CA GLN A 110 15.62 -14.28 -4.82
C GLN A 110 14.56 -14.12 -3.73
N GLY A 111 13.28 -14.32 -4.06
CA GLY A 111 12.19 -14.26 -3.09
C GLY A 111 11.88 -12.84 -2.63
N ILE A 112 11.37 -12.71 -1.39
CA ILE A 112 10.98 -11.43 -0.81
C ILE A 112 12.16 -10.85 -0.03
N LEU A 113 12.62 -9.67 -0.43
CA LEU A 113 13.75 -8.95 0.18
C LEU A 113 13.32 -7.95 1.26
N LEU A 114 12.05 -7.52 1.20
CA LEU A 114 11.39 -6.71 2.22
C LEU A 114 9.92 -7.12 2.28
N GLU A 115 9.43 -7.35 3.48
CA GLU A 115 8.01 -7.55 3.76
C GLU A 115 7.64 -6.62 4.92
N HIS A 116 6.91 -5.56 4.62
CA HIS A 116 6.27 -4.72 5.62
C HIS A 116 4.77 -4.96 5.56
N ARG A 117 4.20 -5.48 6.64
CA ARG A 117 2.76 -5.69 6.78
C ARG A 117 2.26 -4.67 7.77
N GLU A 118 1.28 -3.87 7.37
CA GLU A 118 0.67 -2.95 8.31
C GLU A 118 -0.01 -3.76 9.42
N GLU A 119 0.39 -3.52 10.67
CA GLU A 119 -0.32 -4.04 11.84
C GLU A 119 -1.49 -3.11 12.22
N GLU A 120 -1.34 -1.83 11.92
CA GLU A 120 -2.29 -0.76 12.21
C GLU A 120 -2.27 0.28 11.10
N PHE A 121 -3.40 0.94 10.89
CA PHE A 121 -3.56 1.99 9.89
C PHE A 121 -2.54 3.13 10.11
N GLY A 122 -1.63 3.30 9.16
CA GLY A 122 -0.61 4.35 9.17
C GLY A 122 0.71 3.92 9.81
N ASN A 123 0.86 2.63 10.14
CA ASN A 123 2.16 2.01 10.35
C ASN A 123 2.80 1.78 8.98
N LYS A 124 3.37 2.85 8.41
CA LYS A 124 3.97 2.85 7.08
C LYS A 124 5.42 2.36 7.10
N VAL A 125 5.86 1.82 5.97
CA VAL A 125 7.28 1.51 5.74
C VAL A 125 8.08 2.80 5.52
N GLU A 126 9.33 2.82 5.95
CA GLU A 126 10.26 3.92 5.64
C GLU A 126 10.75 3.80 4.18
N ASN A 127 10.67 4.91 3.42
CA ASN A 127 11.14 4.96 2.03
C ASN A 127 12.61 4.55 1.88
N GLN A 128 13.44 4.83 2.90
CA GLN A 128 14.85 4.42 2.90
C GLN A 128 15.01 2.89 2.95
N ASP A 129 14.18 2.19 3.73
CA ASP A 129 14.22 0.73 3.83
C ASP A 129 13.82 0.08 2.50
N VAL A 130 12.81 0.65 1.83
CA VAL A 130 12.41 0.24 0.47
C VAL A 130 13.59 0.38 -0.50
N LEU A 131 14.22 1.56 -0.55
CA LEU A 131 15.36 1.79 -1.45
C LEU A 131 16.57 0.90 -1.11
N GLN A 132 16.84 0.64 0.17
CA GLN A 132 17.91 -0.28 0.57
C GLN A 132 17.62 -1.71 0.14
N ALA A 133 16.38 -2.18 0.27
CA ALA A 133 15.98 -3.50 -0.17
C ALA A 133 16.06 -3.65 -1.70
N VAL A 134 15.63 -2.62 -2.44
CA VAL A 134 15.72 -2.59 -3.92
C VAL A 134 17.17 -2.70 -4.38
N LYS A 135 18.11 -2.01 -3.72
CA LYS A 135 19.55 -2.10 -4.04
C LYS A 135 20.16 -3.48 -3.81
N ARG A 136 19.48 -4.39 -3.09
CA ARG A 136 19.92 -5.78 -2.90
C ARG A 136 19.46 -6.71 -4.02
N ILE A 137 18.61 -6.25 -4.94
CA ILE A 137 18.15 -7.04 -6.08
C ILE A 137 19.34 -7.25 -7.02
N VAL A 138 19.69 -8.52 -7.23
CA VAL A 138 20.69 -8.94 -8.21
C VAL A 138 19.99 -9.14 -9.56
N PRO A 139 20.52 -8.64 -10.68
CA PRO A 139 19.97 -8.94 -12.00
C PRO A 139 19.96 -10.44 -12.28
N VAL A 140 18.92 -10.93 -12.95
CA VAL A 140 18.92 -12.32 -13.44
C VAL A 140 19.99 -12.42 -14.54
N GLN A 141 20.96 -13.32 -14.35
CA GLN A 141 21.97 -13.65 -15.36
C GLN A 141 21.38 -14.42 -16.53
#